data_AF-A0A5B1L125-F1
#
_entry.id   AF-A0A5B1L125-F1
#
_cell.length_a   1.000
_cell.length_b   1.000
_cell.length_c   1.000
_cell.angle_alpha   90.00
_cell.angle_beta   90.00
_cell.angle_gamma   90.00
#
_symmetry.space_group_name_H-M   'P 1'
#
loop_
_entity.id
_entity.type
_entity.pdbx_description
1 polymer ?
#
loop_
_entity_poly.entity_id
_entity_poly.type
_entity_poly.pdbx_seq_one_letter_code
_entity_poly.pdbx_strand_id
1 'polypeptide(L)'
;FKILNTERNQYLVLGVGTNSNGDHMAFGVNSVDSFRAQWYLQPAKYDKDNLFYIYNREYSKALTLSRTLETSGNRMAWGYNGRVIGSPEHYAWGVKAF
;
A
#
# COMPACT_ATOMS: atom_id res chain seq x y z
N PHE A 1 -10.34 0.07 6.95
CA PHE A 1 -10.43 -1.11 6.07
C PHE A 1 -9.41 -2.15 6.51
N LYS A 2 -9.76 -3.44 6.42
CA LYS A 2 -8.80 -4.55 6.37
C LYS A 2 -8.75 -5.01 4.92
N ILE A 3 -7.57 -5.18 4.35
CA ILE A 3 -7.41 -5.60 2.93
C ILE A 3 -7.02 -7.07 2.94
N LEU A 4 -7.93 -7.94 2.50
CA LEU A 4 -7.80 -9.40 2.52
C LEU A 4 -7.46 -9.91 1.12
N ASN A 5 -6.43 -10.73 1.00
CA ASN A 5 -6.19 -11.53 -0.19
C ASN A 5 -7.04 -12.82 -0.12
N THR A 6 -7.94 -13.01 -1.09
CA THR A 6 -8.90 -14.12 -1.09
C THR A 6 -8.26 -15.50 -1.28
N GLU A 7 -7.22 -15.62 -2.11
CA GLU A 7 -6.56 -16.91 -2.36
C GLU A 7 -5.85 -17.45 -1.11
N ARG A 8 -5.24 -16.54 -0.34
CA ARG A 8 -4.42 -16.91 0.83
C ARG A 8 -5.15 -16.75 2.16
N ASN A 9 -6.32 -16.12 2.18
CA ASN A 9 -6.99 -15.69 3.40
C ASN A 9 -6.05 -14.92 4.35
N GLN A 10 -5.23 -14.04 3.79
CA GLN A 10 -4.23 -13.26 4.52
C GLN A 10 -4.47 -11.75 4.37
N TYR A 11 -4.19 -11.01 5.43
CA TYR A 11 -4.38 -9.57 5.50
C TYR A 11 -3.11 -8.80 5.14
N LEU A 12 -3.26 -7.76 4.33
CA LEU A 12 -2.16 -6.85 3.99
C LEU A 12 -1.74 -6.05 5.22
N VAL A 13 -0.45 -6.03 5.51
CA VAL A 13 0.16 -5.37 6.68
C VAL A 13 1.46 -4.65 6.28
N LEU A 14 1.86 -3.62 7.04
CA LEU A 14 3.24 -3.12 7.01
C LEU A 14 4.09 -3.76 8.12
N GLY A 15 5.29 -4.21 7.75
CA GLY A 15 6.29 -4.70 8.69
C GLY A 15 6.78 -3.61 9.65
N VAL A 16 7.36 -4.02 10.77
CA VAL A 16 7.93 -3.08 11.76
C VAL A 16 9.22 -2.44 11.26
N GLY A 17 10.09 -3.26 10.65
CA GLY A 17 11.37 -2.80 10.13
C GLY A 17 11.24 -1.92 8.89
N THR A 18 12.24 -1.05 8.71
CA THR A 18 12.32 -0.13 7.57
C THR A 18 13.57 -0.38 6.74
N ASN A 19 13.53 0.00 5.46
CA ASN A 19 14.73 0.19 4.65
C ASN A 19 15.47 1.48 5.06
N SER A 20 16.55 1.82 4.34
CA SER A 20 17.37 3.03 4.59
C SER A 20 16.63 4.34 4.37
N ASN A 21 15.52 4.35 3.62
CA ASN A 21 14.69 5.53 3.40
C ASN A 21 13.57 5.66 4.44
N GLY A 22 13.44 4.69 5.36
CA GLY A 22 12.34 4.64 6.31
C GLY A 22 11.05 4.03 5.74
N ASP A 23 11.09 3.39 4.58
CA ASP A 23 9.91 2.70 4.03
C ASP A 23 9.71 1.35 4.72
N HIS A 24 8.47 1.00 5.00
CA HIS A 24 8.10 -0.29 5.60
C HIS A 24 7.70 -1.29 4.51
N MET A 25 8.25 -2.52 4.52
CA MET A 25 7.84 -3.52 3.53
C MET A 25 6.41 -3.99 3.79
N ALA A 26 5.62 -4.22 2.74
CA ALA A 26 4.28 -4.77 2.84
C ALA A 26 4.29 -6.32 2.76
N PHE A 27 3.42 -6.97 3.54
CA PHE A 27 3.31 -8.43 3.64
C PHE A 27 1.85 -8.88 3.74
N GLY A 28 1.60 -10.17 3.57
CA GLY A 28 0.38 -10.85 3.99
C GLY A 28 0.57 -11.59 5.32
N VAL A 29 -0.39 -11.47 6.24
CA VAL A 29 -0.36 -12.17 7.54
C VAL A 29 -1.72 -12.80 7.89
N ASN A 30 -1.71 -13.81 8.75
CA ASN A 30 -2.91 -14.59 9.07
C ASN A 30 -3.90 -13.87 10.01
N SER A 31 -3.40 -13.00 10.90
CA SER A 31 -4.19 -12.34 11.95
C SER A 31 -4.13 -10.82 11.86
N VAL A 32 -5.07 -10.15 12.54
CA VAL A 32 -5.20 -8.68 12.55
C VAL A 32 -5.15 -8.19 13.99
N ASP A 33 -3.95 -8.25 14.56
CA ASP A 33 -3.74 -8.00 15.99
C ASP A 33 -3.19 -6.58 16.25
N SER A 34 -3.02 -5.77 15.21
CA SER A 34 -2.42 -4.43 15.26
C SER A 34 -3.00 -3.50 14.19
N PHE A 35 -2.90 -2.19 14.41
CA PHE A 35 -3.26 -1.18 13.40
C PHE A 35 -2.39 -1.26 12.14
N ARG A 36 -1.24 -1.94 12.18
CA ARG A 36 -0.42 -2.23 11.00
C ARG A 36 -1.17 -3.00 9.93
N ALA A 37 -2.21 -3.76 10.27
CA ALA A 37 -3.04 -4.51 9.33
C ALA A 37 -4.36 -3.79 9.00
N GLN A 38 -4.44 -2.49 9.32
CA GLN A 38 -5.59 -1.64 9.02
C GLN A 38 -5.18 -0.46 8.15
N TRP A 39 -6.10 -0.06 7.28
CA TRP A 39 -5.85 0.94 6.24
C TRP A 39 -6.98 1.97 6.21
N TYR A 40 -6.65 3.22 5.87
CA TYR A 40 -7.63 4.26 5.54
C TYR A 40 -7.37 4.78 4.13
N LEU A 41 -8.43 5.24 3.47
CA LEU A 41 -8.40 5.63 2.07
C LEU A 41 -8.65 7.12 1.95
N GLN A 42 -7.95 7.75 1.00
CA GLN A 42 -8.22 9.11 0.58
C GLN A 42 -8.51 9.11 -0.93
N PRO A 43 -9.70 9.56 -1.35
CA PRO A 43 -10.04 9.60 -2.76
C PRO A 43 -9.21 10.66 -3.48
N ALA A 44 -8.90 10.39 -4.74
CA ALA A 44 -8.29 11.32 -5.68
C ALA A 44 -8.90 11.12 -7.07
N LYS A 45 -8.78 12.12 -7.92
CA LYS A 45 -9.20 12.04 -9.31
C LYS A 45 -8.00 12.29 -10.21
N TYR A 46 -7.86 11.47 -11.24
CA TYR A 46 -6.90 11.67 -12.31
C TYR A 46 -7.61 11.38 -13.62
N ASP A 47 -7.65 12.37 -14.53
CA ASP A 47 -8.50 12.36 -15.71
C ASP A 47 -9.97 11.99 -15.40
N LYS A 48 -10.42 10.84 -15.92
CA LYS A 48 -11.77 10.29 -15.71
C LYS A 48 -11.82 9.22 -14.63
N ASP A 49 -10.67 8.81 -14.08
CA ASP A 49 -10.58 7.76 -13.10
C ASP A 49 -10.67 8.30 -11.66
N ASN A 50 -11.49 7.61 -10.86
CA ASN A 50 -11.48 7.76 -9.41
C ASN A 50 -10.45 6.78 -8.83
N LEU A 51 -9.46 7.31 -8.14
CA LEU A 51 -8.36 6.58 -7.52
C LEU A 51 -8.38 6.77 -6.01
N PHE A 52 -7.59 5.98 -5.29
CA PHE A 52 -7.44 6.09 -3.85
C PHE A 52 -5.98 5.99 -3.44
N TYR A 53 -5.52 6.95 -2.65
CA TYR A 53 -4.34 6.72 -1.81
C TYR A 53 -4.75 5.79 -0.67
N ILE A 54 -3.95 4.75 -0.44
CA ILE A 54 -4.20 3.75 0.60
C ILE A 54 -3.13 3.92 1.67
N TYR A 55 -3.51 4.36 2.85
CA TYR A 55 -2.57 4.65 3.94
C TYR A 55 -2.68 3.62 5.06
N ASN A 56 -1.54 3.22 5.59
CA ASN A 56 -1.50 2.36 6.76
C ASN A 56 -1.89 3.12 8.03
N ARG A 57 -2.71 2.52 8.89
CA ARG A 57 -3.22 3.17 10.12
C ARG A 57 -2.14 3.38 11.18
N GLU A 58 -1.16 2.49 11.29
CA GLU A 58 -0.09 2.61 12.30
C GLU A 58 0.90 3.71 11.92
N TYR A 59 1.38 3.68 10.68
CA TYR A 59 2.52 4.50 10.26
C TYR A 59 2.15 5.71 9.41
N SER A 60 0.88 5.85 9.02
CA SER A 60 0.39 6.91 8.12
C SER A 60 1.18 7.00 6.81
N LYS A 61 1.71 5.87 6.33
CA LYS A 61 2.48 5.76 5.06
C LYS A 61 1.61 5.21 3.95
N ALA A 62 1.78 5.75 2.75
CA ALA A 62 1.02 5.33 1.58
C ALA A 62 1.56 4.00 1.03
N LEU A 63 0.67 3.08 0.66
CA LEU A 63 1.03 1.85 -0.05
C LEU A 63 1.46 2.21 -1.49
N THR A 64 2.67 1.83 -1.88
CA THR A 64 3.22 2.08 -3.21
C THR A 64 3.95 0.85 -3.75
N LEU A 65 4.25 0.85 -5.05
CA LEU A 65 5.18 -0.09 -5.67
C LEU A 65 6.56 0.55 -5.80
N SER A 66 7.62 -0.22 -5.54
CA SER A 66 8.99 0.24 -5.67
C SER A 66 9.31 0.69 -7.11
N ARG A 67 10.18 1.70 -7.24
CA ARG A 67 10.76 2.10 -8.54
C ARG A 67 11.77 1.07 -9.06
N THR A 68 12.39 0.29 -8.19
CA THR A 68 13.27 -0.81 -8.56
C THR A 68 12.44 -1.98 -9.09
N LEU A 69 12.87 -2.54 -10.22
CA LEU A 69 12.32 -3.76 -10.79
C LEU A 69 13.12 -4.95 -10.29
N GLU A 70 12.43 -5.99 -9.86
CA GLU A 70 13.03 -7.32 -9.71
C GLU A 70 13.30 -7.92 -11.09
N THR A 71 14.18 -8.92 -11.17
CA THR A 71 14.56 -9.57 -12.45
C THR A 71 13.38 -10.21 -13.17
N SER A 72 12.33 -10.60 -12.45
CA SER A 72 11.07 -11.12 -13.01
C SER A 72 10.12 -10.04 -13.53
N GLY A 73 10.47 -8.75 -13.40
CA GLY A 73 9.58 -7.62 -13.70
C GLY A 73 8.66 -7.24 -12.54
N ASN A 74 8.71 -7.96 -11.42
CA ASN A 74 7.92 -7.62 -10.23
C ASN A 74 8.40 -6.31 -9.59
N ARG A 75 7.51 -5.64 -8.86
CA ARG A 75 7.83 -4.51 -7.98
C ARG A 75 7.37 -4.83 -6.57
N MET A 76 8.28 -4.74 -5.61
CA MET A 76 7.94 -4.92 -4.19
C MET A 76 7.02 -3.80 -3.71
N ALA A 77 6.08 -4.13 -2.82
CA ALA A 77 5.15 -3.17 -2.23
C ALA A 77 5.68 -2.62 -0.90
N TRP A 78 5.50 -1.32 -0.68
CA TRP A 78 6.05 -0.59 0.47
C TRP A 78 5.04 0.41 1.04
N GLY A 79 5.16 0.69 2.34
CA GLY A 79 4.64 1.90 2.97
C GLY A 79 5.66 3.02 2.81
N TYR A 80 5.43 3.90 1.83
CA TYR A 80 6.37 4.92 1.40
C TYR A 80 6.51 6.09 2.40
N ASN A 81 7.75 6.41 2.77
CA ASN A 81 8.11 7.52 3.63
C ASN A 81 8.36 8.79 2.83
N GLY A 82 7.31 9.30 2.17
CA GLY A 82 7.42 10.50 1.37
C GLY A 82 6.06 11.15 1.06
N ARG A 83 6.12 12.29 0.39
CA ARG A 83 4.92 13.02 -0.03
C ARG A 83 4.31 12.35 -1.26
N VAL A 84 3.02 12.03 -1.18
CA VAL A 84 2.25 11.45 -2.30
C VAL A 84 1.11 12.34 -2.80
N ILE A 85 0.64 13.27 -1.94
CA ILE A 85 -0.46 14.18 -2.26
C ILE A 85 -0.06 15.15 -3.37
N GLY A 86 -0.90 15.19 -4.40
CA GLY A 86 -0.69 15.99 -5.61
C GLY A 86 -0.28 15.16 -6.83
N SER A 87 0.06 13.88 -6.64
CA SER A 87 0.50 12.97 -7.71
C SER A 87 -0.25 11.63 -7.70
N PRO A 88 -1.58 11.63 -7.91
CA PRO A 88 -2.37 10.39 -7.91
C PRO A 88 -1.94 9.39 -8.99
N GLU A 89 -1.45 9.87 -10.12
CA GLU A 89 -0.89 9.08 -11.23
C GLU A 89 0.36 8.27 -10.85
N HIS A 90 1.06 8.67 -9.79
CA HIS A 90 2.28 8.00 -9.32
C HIS A 90 2.03 7.10 -8.11
N TYR A 91 1.06 7.42 -7.25
CA TYR A 91 0.96 6.82 -5.92
C TYR A 91 -0.45 6.35 -5.52
N ALA A 92 -1.48 6.61 -6.32
CA ALA A 92 -2.84 6.15 -6.01
C ALA A 92 -3.15 4.82 -6.71
N TRP A 93 -4.19 4.16 -6.22
CA TRP A 93 -4.65 2.85 -6.69
C TRP A 93 -6.04 2.96 -7.31
N GLY A 94 -6.22 2.29 -8.45
CA GLY A 94 -7.55 1.99 -8.98
C GLY A 94 -8.11 0.74 -8.32
N VAL A 95 -9.40 0.74 -8.01
CA VAL A 95 -10.14 -0.44 -7.52
C VAL A 95 -11.08 -0.90 -8.64
N LYS A 96 -10.93 -2.14 -9.10
CA LYS A 96 -11.71 -2.73 -10.21
C LYS A 96 -12.45 -3.97 -9.72
N ALA A 97 -13.57 -4.31 -10.38
CA ALA A 97 -14.24 -5.59 -10.14
C ALA A 97 -13.30 -6.74 -10.55
N PHE A 98 -13.25 -7.81 -9.74
CA PHE A 98 -12.50 -9.02 -10.02
C PHE A 98 -13.31 -9.95 -10.93
#